data_AF-A0A520MFK4-F1
#
_entry.id   AF-A0A520MFK4-F1
#
_cell.length_a   1.000
_cell.length_b   1.000
_cell.length_c   1.000
_cell.angle_alpha   90.00
_cell.angle_beta   90.00
_cell.angle_gamma   90.00
#
_symmetry.space_group_name_H-M   'P 1'
#
loop_
_entity.id
_entity.type
_entity.pdbx_description
1 polymer ?
#
loop_
_entity_poly.entity_id
_entity_poly.type
_entity_poly.pdbx_seq_one_letter_code
_entity_poly.pdbx_strand_id
1 'polypeptide(L)'
;SCDIAMGFPPADIFDAGPSVVAFGSDQNEANLAADALIEYFQAHREKFNVKMLSAKDAVKTAMSHEGSKPVVIADVQDNPGAGAPSDTTQILKSLLDANATHAVLGLINDPEAATLAHKTGLGNNFSANLGGKSGLPNMGPLEGCFRVRALSDGIFDFTGAMYQGAKAQIGPMALLEIVADDCDIQVIVGSKRCQCLDQAIFTHLGVDLATKKIIALKSTVHFRGDFESLADLIIIAEAPGANFCRLDEIPYQNLRPELLATIRPSTDSNPFP
;
A
#
# COMPACT_ATOMS: atom_id res chain seq x y z
N SER A 1 -3.52 -29.50 -15.87
CA SER A 1 -3.33 -28.06 -15.63
C SER A 1 -1.86 -27.81 -15.33
N CYS A 2 -1.42 -26.55 -15.44
CA CYS A 2 -0.12 -26.13 -14.95
C CYS A 2 -0.32 -24.76 -14.31
N ASP A 3 -0.01 -24.67 -13.02
CA ASP A 3 -0.34 -23.54 -12.17
C ASP A 3 0.93 -23.05 -11.46
N ILE A 4 1.02 -21.74 -11.23
CA ILE A 4 2.13 -21.13 -10.51
C ILE A 4 1.62 -20.42 -9.26
N ALA A 5 2.26 -20.69 -8.13
CA ALA A 5 2.15 -19.89 -6.92
C ALA A 5 3.38 -19.00 -6.83
N MET A 6 3.22 -17.68 -6.85
CA MET A 6 4.33 -16.72 -6.81
C MET A 6 5.01 -16.61 -5.43
N GLY A 7 4.48 -17.29 -4.43
CA GLY A 7 4.92 -17.21 -3.04
C GLY A 7 4.55 -15.87 -2.37
N PHE A 8 5.03 -15.68 -1.15
CA PHE A 8 4.93 -14.43 -0.41
C PHE A 8 6.35 -13.99 -0.03
N PRO A 9 6.98 -13.07 -0.79
CA PRO A 9 8.40 -12.77 -0.63
C PRO A 9 8.81 -12.41 0.81
N PRO A 10 8.04 -11.65 1.61
CA PRO A 10 8.42 -11.34 2.99
C PRO A 10 8.42 -12.52 3.96
N ALA A 11 7.94 -13.72 3.56
CA ALA A 11 7.93 -14.88 4.44
C ALA A 11 9.36 -15.43 4.66
N ASP A 12 9.83 -15.38 5.90
CA ASP A 12 11.07 -16.05 6.31
C ASP A 12 10.81 -17.52 6.67
N ILE A 13 10.61 -18.35 5.65
CA ILE A 13 10.36 -19.80 5.78
C ILE A 13 11.17 -20.60 4.77
N PHE A 14 11.46 -21.86 5.08
CA PHE A 14 12.21 -22.75 4.20
C PHE A 14 11.55 -22.93 2.82
N ASP A 15 10.22 -22.91 2.75
CA ASP A 15 9.47 -23.13 1.50
C ASP A 15 9.26 -21.85 0.68
N ALA A 16 9.86 -20.71 1.05
CA ALA A 16 9.65 -19.45 0.34
C ALA A 16 10.13 -19.52 -1.13
N GLY A 17 9.49 -18.70 -1.97
CA GLY A 17 9.76 -18.61 -3.41
C GLY A 17 8.61 -19.11 -4.28
N PRO A 18 8.70 -18.89 -5.61
CA PRO A 18 7.69 -19.36 -6.54
C PRO A 18 7.72 -20.89 -6.67
N SER A 19 6.55 -21.49 -6.87
CA SER A 19 6.38 -22.94 -7.09
C SER A 19 5.48 -23.19 -8.29
N VAL A 20 5.82 -24.17 -9.12
CA VAL A 20 5.01 -24.61 -10.26
C VAL A 20 4.48 -26.01 -9.99
N VAL A 21 3.19 -26.22 -10.21
CA VAL A 21 2.52 -27.51 -10.09
C VAL A 21 1.86 -27.84 -11.42
N ALA A 22 2.24 -28.97 -12.01
CA ALA A 22 1.60 -29.50 -13.20
C ALA A 22 0.88 -30.82 -12.87
N PHE A 23 -0.33 -30.96 -13.40
CA PHE A 23 -1.16 -32.15 -13.23
C PHE A 23 -1.68 -32.63 -14.58
N GLY A 24 -1.43 -33.89 -14.91
CA GLY A 24 -1.83 -34.51 -16.17
C GLY A 24 -1.88 -36.03 -16.07
N SER A 25 -2.53 -36.68 -17.05
CA SER A 25 -2.58 -38.13 -17.15
C SER A 25 -1.28 -38.76 -17.66
N ASP A 26 -0.39 -37.95 -18.25
CA ASP A 26 0.94 -38.34 -18.70
C ASP A 26 2.01 -37.48 -17.99
N GLN A 27 3.05 -38.15 -17.46
CA GLN A 27 4.10 -37.50 -16.68
C GLN A 27 5.00 -36.61 -17.55
N ASN A 28 5.25 -37.00 -18.80
CA ASN A 28 6.12 -36.22 -19.69
C ASN A 28 5.42 -34.93 -20.11
N GLU A 29 4.13 -35.00 -20.46
CA GLU A 29 3.34 -33.80 -20.75
C GLU A 29 3.27 -32.84 -19.56
N ALA A 30 3.09 -33.36 -18.34
CA ALA A 30 3.09 -32.54 -17.13
C ALA A 30 4.46 -31.86 -16.90
N ASN A 31 5.57 -32.58 -17.06
CA ASN A 31 6.91 -32.02 -16.93
C ASN A 31 7.17 -30.93 -17.97
N LEU A 32 6.86 -31.19 -19.25
CA LEU A 32 7.04 -30.20 -20.32
C LEU A 32 6.24 -28.92 -20.06
N ALA A 33 5.02 -29.04 -19.53
CA ALA A 33 4.22 -27.88 -19.18
C ALA A 33 4.81 -27.08 -18.00
N ALA A 34 5.38 -27.76 -16.99
CA ALA A 34 6.04 -27.12 -15.87
C ALA A 34 7.34 -26.40 -16.32
N ASP A 35 8.19 -27.09 -17.09
CA ASP A 35 9.45 -26.56 -17.60
C ASP A 35 9.22 -25.32 -18.47
N ALA A 36 8.23 -25.37 -19.38
CA ALA A 36 7.89 -24.23 -20.22
C ALA A 36 7.45 -23.00 -19.40
N LEU A 37 6.70 -23.21 -18.31
CA LEU A 37 6.29 -22.12 -17.43
C LEU A 37 7.48 -21.54 -16.65
N ILE A 38 8.35 -22.42 -16.12
CA ILE A 38 9.57 -22.01 -15.40
C ILE A 38 10.48 -21.19 -16.33
N GLU A 39 10.75 -21.69 -17.54
CA GLU A 39 11.55 -21.00 -18.55
C GLU A 39 10.97 -19.63 -18.90
N TYR A 40 9.64 -19.54 -19.05
CA TYR A 40 8.96 -18.28 -19.31
C TYR A 40 9.23 -17.24 -18.21
N PHE A 41 9.06 -17.61 -16.94
CA PHE A 41 9.29 -16.68 -15.83
C PHE A 41 10.78 -16.30 -15.69
N GLN A 42 11.68 -17.25 -15.88
CA GLN A 42 13.13 -16.99 -15.85
C GLN A 42 13.55 -16.02 -16.96
N ALA A 43 13.07 -16.21 -18.19
CA ALA A 43 13.36 -15.33 -19.32
C ALA A 43 12.81 -13.90 -19.12
N HIS A 44 11.81 -13.74 -18.24
CA HIS A 44 11.16 -12.47 -17.96
C HIS A 44 11.49 -11.88 -16.59
N ARG A 45 12.50 -12.41 -15.89
CA ARG A 45 12.85 -12.01 -14.51
C ARG A 45 12.98 -10.49 -14.33
N GLU A 46 13.60 -9.81 -15.29
CA GLU A 46 13.80 -8.35 -15.25
C GLU A 46 12.49 -7.54 -15.26
N LYS A 47 11.39 -8.10 -15.80
CA LYS A 47 10.08 -7.42 -15.80
C LYS A 47 9.47 -7.33 -14.41
N PHE A 48 9.93 -8.14 -13.45
CA PHE A 48 9.45 -8.11 -12.07
C PHE A 48 10.20 -7.12 -11.19
N ASN A 49 11.20 -6.40 -11.74
CA ASN A 49 11.89 -5.34 -11.04
C ASN A 49 11.13 -4.01 -11.18
N VAL A 50 10.20 -3.76 -10.25
CA VAL A 50 9.39 -2.54 -10.26
C VAL A 50 10.18 -1.39 -9.66
N LYS A 51 10.30 -0.29 -10.42
CA LYS A 51 10.87 0.95 -9.90
C LYS A 51 9.92 1.57 -8.87
N MET A 52 10.41 1.72 -7.64
CA MET A 52 9.74 2.46 -6.58
C MET A 52 10.39 3.84 -6.43
N LEU A 53 9.60 4.86 -6.10
CA LEU A 53 10.09 6.18 -5.76
C LEU A 53 10.05 6.38 -4.25
N SER A 54 11.00 7.13 -3.68
CA SER A 54 10.87 7.56 -2.28
C SER A 54 9.54 8.30 -2.07
N ALA A 55 8.98 8.27 -0.86
CA ALA A 55 7.76 9.02 -0.53
C ALA A 55 7.80 10.49 -1.01
N LYS A 56 8.96 11.16 -0.82
CA LYS A 56 9.22 12.53 -1.25
C LYS A 56 9.19 12.66 -2.78
N ASP A 57 9.89 11.79 -3.49
CA ASP A 57 9.94 11.84 -4.95
C ASP A 57 8.61 11.48 -5.59
N ALA A 58 7.86 10.54 -4.99
CA ALA A 58 6.52 10.19 -5.43
C ALA A 58 5.57 11.39 -5.35
N VAL A 59 5.56 12.10 -4.22
CA VAL A 59 4.77 13.34 -4.06
C VAL A 59 5.24 14.42 -5.04
N LYS A 60 6.55 14.60 -5.20
CA LYS A 60 7.10 15.58 -6.15
C LYS A 60 6.63 15.28 -7.58
N THR A 61 6.73 14.03 -8.02
CA THR A 61 6.28 13.60 -9.34
C THR A 61 4.77 13.80 -9.51
N ALA A 62 3.96 13.48 -8.50
CA ALA A 62 2.53 13.71 -8.53
C ALA A 62 2.17 15.20 -8.65
N MET A 63 2.87 16.07 -7.91
CA MET A 63 2.67 17.52 -7.94
C MET A 63 3.09 18.17 -9.26
N SER A 64 4.06 17.58 -9.96
CA SER A 64 4.52 18.05 -11.28
C SER A 64 3.73 17.44 -12.45
N HIS A 65 2.75 16.58 -12.19
CA HIS A 65 1.98 15.95 -13.24
C HIS A 65 0.94 16.92 -13.83
N GLU A 66 1.06 17.18 -15.13
CA GLU A 66 0.09 17.99 -15.88
C GLU A 66 -0.95 17.05 -16.51
N GLY A 67 -1.98 16.73 -15.73
CA GLY A 67 -3.08 15.85 -16.11
C GLY A 67 -4.43 16.43 -15.72
N SER A 68 -5.50 15.79 -16.21
CA SER A 68 -6.88 16.20 -15.90
C SER A 68 -7.54 15.29 -14.86
N LYS A 69 -6.94 14.12 -14.59
CA LYS A 69 -7.38 13.17 -13.59
C LYS A 69 -6.38 13.07 -12.43
N PRO A 70 -6.79 12.45 -11.30
CA PRO A 70 -5.91 12.28 -10.15
C PRO A 70 -4.65 11.47 -10.46
N VAL A 71 -3.57 11.75 -9.72
CA VAL A 71 -2.42 10.85 -9.57
C VAL A 71 -2.64 9.98 -8.34
N VAL A 72 -2.48 8.67 -8.49
CA VAL A 72 -2.52 7.72 -7.37
C VAL A 72 -1.10 7.41 -6.90
N ILE A 73 -0.86 7.57 -5.61
CA ILE A 73 0.38 7.15 -4.94
C ILE A 73 0.09 5.93 -4.08
N ALA A 74 0.65 4.78 -4.44
CA ALA A 74 0.49 3.55 -3.69
C ALA A 74 1.65 3.37 -2.70
N ASP A 75 1.36 3.44 -1.40
CA ASP A 75 2.25 3.00 -0.33
C ASP A 75 2.16 1.46 -0.24
N VAL A 76 3.13 0.81 -0.87
CA VAL A 76 3.12 -0.65 -1.03
C VAL A 76 3.68 -1.39 0.18
N GLN A 77 4.42 -0.69 1.05
CA GLN A 77 5.08 -1.28 2.21
C GLN A 77 4.24 -1.17 3.48
N ASP A 78 3.26 -0.26 3.53
CA ASP A 78 2.25 -0.23 4.60
C ASP A 78 0.87 -0.72 4.14
N ASN A 79 0.82 -1.87 3.46
CA ASN A 79 -0.40 -2.51 2.99
C ASN A 79 -0.92 -3.59 3.98
N PRO A 80 -2.11 -3.43 4.60
CA PRO A 80 -2.71 -4.44 5.47
C PRO A 80 -3.02 -5.78 4.81
N GLY A 81 -3.27 -5.79 3.49
CA GLY A 81 -3.47 -7.03 2.74
C GLY A 81 -2.21 -7.91 2.71
N ALA A 82 -1.04 -7.34 2.98
CA ALA A 82 0.22 -8.04 3.16
C ALA A 82 0.66 -8.12 4.64
N GLY A 83 -0.25 -7.85 5.58
CA GLY A 83 0.01 -7.93 7.03
C GLY A 83 0.56 -6.65 7.68
N ALA A 84 0.70 -5.55 6.94
CA ALA A 84 1.19 -4.29 7.50
C ALA A 84 0.15 -3.57 8.39
N PRO A 85 0.57 -2.67 9.30
CA PRO A 85 -0.33 -2.06 10.29
C PRO A 85 -1.30 -1.00 9.72
N SER A 86 -1.05 -0.44 8.53
CA SER A 86 -1.78 0.68 7.95
C SER A 86 -1.62 2.02 8.69
N ASP A 87 -0.63 2.17 9.56
CA ASP A 87 -0.53 3.35 10.43
C ASP A 87 0.64 4.27 10.08
N THR A 88 1.38 4.02 9.00
CA THR A 88 2.53 4.85 8.63
C THR A 88 2.08 6.21 8.08
N THR A 89 2.84 7.26 8.39
CA THR A 89 2.50 8.64 8.05
C THR A 89 3.46 9.26 7.04
N GLN A 90 4.42 8.52 6.50
CA GLN A 90 5.53 9.12 5.73
C GLN A 90 5.06 9.79 4.44
N ILE A 91 4.09 9.19 3.74
CA ILE A 91 3.47 9.82 2.57
C ILE A 91 2.71 11.09 2.97
N LEU A 92 1.99 11.07 4.10
CA LEU A 92 1.26 12.25 4.61
C LEU A 92 2.22 13.39 4.95
N LYS A 93 3.33 13.09 5.63
CA LYS A 93 4.40 14.05 5.92
C LYS A 93 4.98 14.64 4.62
N SER A 94 5.24 13.79 3.63
CA SER A 94 5.76 14.23 2.33
C SER A 94 4.77 15.14 1.57
N LEU A 95 3.46 14.91 1.68
CA LEU A 95 2.43 15.78 1.12
C LEU A 95 2.42 17.16 1.80
N LEU A 96 2.54 17.19 3.12
CA LEU A 96 2.62 18.43 3.91
C LEU A 96 3.88 19.23 3.57
N ASP A 97 5.04 18.58 3.56
CA ASP A 97 6.34 19.22 3.25
C ASP A 97 6.35 19.82 1.83
N ALA A 98 5.58 19.24 0.91
CA ALA A 98 5.45 19.72 -0.47
C ALA A 98 4.33 20.77 -0.65
N ASN A 99 3.59 21.13 0.40
CA ASN A 99 2.39 21.96 0.34
C ASN A 99 1.40 21.46 -0.73
N ALA A 100 1.15 20.14 -0.74
CA ALA A 100 0.21 19.54 -1.66
C ALA A 100 -1.20 20.09 -1.42
N THR A 101 -1.97 20.26 -2.49
CA THR A 101 -3.35 20.74 -2.46
C THR A 101 -4.27 19.76 -3.15
N HIS A 102 -5.54 19.73 -2.74
CA HIS A 102 -6.54 18.79 -3.22
C HIS A 102 -6.10 17.32 -3.10
N ALA A 103 -5.42 16.98 -2.00
CA ALA A 103 -4.90 15.64 -1.75
C ALA A 103 -5.76 14.89 -0.72
N VAL A 104 -5.86 13.57 -0.88
CA VAL A 104 -6.48 12.70 0.13
C VAL A 104 -5.63 11.45 0.35
N LEU A 105 -5.50 11.02 1.61
CA LEU A 105 -4.84 9.77 1.98
C LEU A 105 -5.83 8.81 2.65
N GLY A 106 -5.89 7.57 2.17
CA GLY A 106 -6.66 6.49 2.79
C GLY A 106 -5.85 5.20 2.94
N LEU A 107 -5.99 4.39 3.98
CA LEU A 107 -6.62 4.61 5.27
C LEU A 107 -5.52 4.52 6.33
N ILE A 108 -5.49 5.44 7.30
CA ILE A 108 -4.66 5.27 8.49
C ILE A 108 -5.43 4.46 9.53
N ASN A 109 -4.88 3.32 9.97
CA ASN A 109 -5.43 2.56 11.10
C ASN A 109 -5.01 3.23 12.42
N ASP A 110 -5.91 4.03 12.98
CA ASP A 110 -5.72 4.74 14.24
C ASP A 110 -7.05 4.76 15.03
N PRO A 111 -7.29 3.71 15.86
CA PRO A 111 -8.52 3.59 16.64
C PRO A 111 -8.74 4.74 17.63
N GLU A 112 -7.65 5.31 18.16
CA GLU A 112 -7.72 6.43 19.09
C GLU A 112 -8.15 7.72 18.38
N ALA A 113 -7.57 8.01 17.22
CA ALA A 113 -7.95 9.18 16.42
C ALA A 113 -9.39 9.06 15.91
N ALA A 114 -9.82 7.87 15.47
CA ALA A 114 -11.20 7.62 15.08
C ALA A 114 -12.17 7.85 16.24
N THR A 115 -11.86 7.30 17.43
CA THR A 115 -12.68 7.50 18.64
C THR A 115 -12.76 8.98 19.04
N LEU A 116 -11.63 9.68 18.99
CA LEU A 116 -11.57 11.10 19.33
C LEU A 116 -12.34 11.97 18.34
N ALA A 117 -12.28 11.66 17.04
CA ALA A 117 -13.07 12.33 16.01
C ALA A 117 -14.58 12.18 16.26
N HIS A 118 -15.05 10.97 16.59
CA HIS A 118 -16.45 10.72 16.95
C HIS A 118 -16.88 11.50 18.20
N LYS A 119 -16.03 11.53 19.24
CA LYS A 119 -16.28 12.32 20.46
C LYS A 119 -16.32 13.82 20.20
N THR A 120 -15.47 14.29 19.29
CA THR A 120 -15.34 15.71 18.92
C THR A 120 -16.53 16.17 18.08
N GLY A 121 -17.04 15.30 17.21
CA GLY A 121 -18.20 15.55 16.39
C GLY A 121 -17.88 16.30 15.10
N LEU A 122 -18.78 16.17 14.13
CA LEU A 122 -18.66 16.75 12.79
C LEU A 122 -18.47 18.28 12.85
N GLY A 123 -17.54 18.80 12.04
CA GLY A 123 -17.27 20.23 11.89
C GLY A 123 -16.35 20.83 12.96
N ASN A 124 -16.11 20.12 14.06
CA ASN A 124 -15.23 20.58 15.15
C ASN A 124 -13.77 20.16 14.92
N ASN A 125 -12.87 20.85 15.62
CA ASN A 125 -11.43 20.62 15.57
C ASN A 125 -10.93 19.89 16.82
N PHE A 126 -9.90 19.06 16.68
CA PHE A 126 -9.18 18.46 17.78
C PHE A 126 -7.70 18.29 17.45
N SER A 127 -6.85 18.31 18.48
CA SER A 127 -5.43 17.97 18.34
C SER A 127 -5.20 16.49 18.62
N ALA A 128 -4.35 15.84 17.83
CA ALA A 128 -4.00 14.44 18.02
C ALA A 128 -2.61 14.10 17.47
N ASN A 129 -2.11 12.94 17.92
CA ASN A 129 -0.97 12.24 17.34
C ASN A 129 -1.52 11.15 16.42
N LEU A 130 -1.45 11.39 15.11
CA LEU A 130 -2.05 10.55 14.08
C LEU A 130 -1.06 9.48 13.58
N GLY A 131 -1.47 8.21 13.60
CA GLY A 131 -0.67 7.08 13.09
C GLY A 131 0.64 6.84 13.85
N GLY A 132 1.49 5.95 13.35
CA GLY A 132 2.83 5.66 13.89
C GLY A 132 2.82 5.04 15.29
N LYS A 133 1.83 4.21 15.60
CA LYS A 133 1.58 3.59 16.92
C LYS A 133 1.93 2.10 16.96
N SER A 134 2.24 1.49 15.81
CA SER A 134 2.57 0.07 15.65
C SER A 134 3.96 -0.32 16.15
N GLY A 135 4.82 0.65 16.49
CA GLY A 135 6.18 0.39 16.98
C GLY A 135 7.21 0.10 15.89
N LEU A 136 6.87 0.37 14.61
CA LEU A 136 7.85 0.28 13.52
C LEU A 136 9.02 1.27 13.73
N PRO A 137 10.27 0.87 13.46
CA PRO A 137 11.43 1.75 13.62
C PRO A 137 11.30 3.02 12.77
N ASN A 138 11.74 4.15 13.32
CA ASN A 138 11.72 5.46 12.67
C ASN A 138 10.31 5.92 12.23
N MET A 139 9.26 5.30 12.77
CA MET A 139 7.88 5.70 12.59
C MET A 139 7.37 6.37 13.86
N GLY A 140 7.11 7.66 13.77
CA GLY A 140 6.46 8.44 14.81
C GLY A 140 5.15 9.05 14.30
N PRO A 141 4.20 9.34 15.19
CA PRO A 141 2.95 9.98 14.83
C PRO A 141 3.17 11.30 14.09
N LEU A 142 2.15 11.72 13.34
CA LEU A 142 2.02 13.10 12.90
C LEU A 142 1.21 13.86 13.95
N GLU A 143 1.89 14.76 14.68
CA GLU A 143 1.21 15.70 15.56
C GLU A 143 0.52 16.79 14.72
N GLY A 144 -0.74 17.09 15.01
CA GLY A 144 -1.48 18.11 14.28
C GLY A 144 -2.84 18.44 14.86
N CYS A 145 -3.46 19.48 14.29
CA CYS A 145 -4.86 19.83 14.52
C CYS A 145 -5.68 19.35 13.32
N PHE A 146 -6.83 18.75 13.58
CA PHE A 146 -7.66 18.12 12.57
C PHE A 146 -9.11 18.57 12.71
N ARG A 147 -9.75 18.87 11.58
CA ARG A 147 -11.19 19.13 11.49
C ARG A 147 -11.93 17.86 11.06
N VAL A 148 -13.00 17.51 11.78
CA VAL A 148 -13.85 16.36 11.42
C VAL A 148 -14.73 16.73 10.23
N ARG A 149 -14.55 16.06 9.08
CA ARG A 149 -15.30 16.32 7.84
C ARG A 149 -16.38 15.30 7.55
N ALA A 150 -16.22 14.06 8.01
CA ALA A 150 -17.24 13.02 7.96
C ALA A 150 -16.97 11.99 9.06
N LEU A 151 -18.04 11.31 9.48
CA LEU A 151 -18.00 10.22 10.46
C LEU A 151 -18.78 9.04 9.87
N SER A 152 -18.29 7.83 10.12
CA SER A 152 -18.93 6.57 9.70
C SER A 152 -18.72 5.52 10.80
N ASP A 153 -19.64 4.56 10.90
CA ASP A 153 -19.51 3.37 11.74
C ASP A 153 -18.66 2.28 11.07
N GLY A 154 -18.18 2.53 9.85
CA GLY A 154 -17.35 1.63 9.05
C GLY A 154 -18.12 0.49 8.40
N ILE A 155 -19.44 0.65 8.24
CA ILE A 155 -20.30 -0.29 7.52
C ILE A 155 -20.66 0.29 6.15
N PHE A 156 -20.11 -0.29 5.09
CA PHE A 156 -20.38 0.09 3.70
C PHE A 156 -20.13 -1.12 2.79
N ASP A 157 -20.66 -1.07 1.57
CA ASP A 157 -20.44 -2.12 0.58
C ASP A 157 -19.25 -1.74 -0.32
N PHE A 158 -18.34 -2.68 -0.56
CA PHE A 158 -17.27 -2.53 -1.54
C PHE A 158 -17.83 -2.47 -2.95
N THR A 159 -17.33 -1.58 -3.80
CA THR A 159 -17.85 -1.37 -5.15
C THR A 159 -16.95 -1.93 -6.25
N GLY A 160 -15.66 -2.10 -5.96
CA GLY A 160 -14.66 -2.61 -6.88
C GLY A 160 -14.76 -4.12 -7.11
N ALA A 161 -14.17 -4.57 -8.22
CA ALA A 161 -14.30 -5.95 -8.70
C ALA A 161 -13.77 -7.02 -7.74
N MET A 162 -12.82 -6.70 -6.85
CA MET A 162 -12.20 -7.69 -5.97
C MET A 162 -13.15 -8.22 -4.91
N TYR A 163 -13.91 -7.33 -4.26
CA TYR A 163 -14.85 -7.70 -3.21
C TYR A 163 -16.32 -7.62 -3.64
N GLN A 164 -16.61 -6.96 -4.77
CA GLN A 164 -17.85 -7.06 -5.54
C GLN A 164 -19.13 -7.07 -4.68
N GLY A 165 -19.34 -6.01 -3.88
CA GLY A 165 -20.53 -5.86 -3.03
C GLY A 165 -20.41 -6.51 -1.65
N ALA A 166 -19.26 -7.09 -1.29
CA ALA A 166 -19.05 -7.54 0.09
C ALA A 166 -19.13 -6.37 1.08
N LYS A 167 -19.67 -6.65 2.26
CA LYS A 167 -19.90 -5.65 3.30
C LYS A 167 -18.67 -5.46 4.17
N ALA A 168 -18.10 -4.27 4.16
CA ALA A 168 -17.09 -3.83 5.11
C ALA A 168 -17.70 -3.67 6.52
N GLN A 169 -16.93 -4.01 7.55
CA GLN A 169 -17.28 -3.81 8.97
C GLN A 169 -16.04 -3.40 9.76
N ILE A 170 -15.48 -2.24 9.42
CA ILE A 170 -14.16 -1.80 9.88
C ILE A 170 -14.20 -0.84 11.08
N GLY A 171 -15.37 -0.75 11.72
CA GLY A 171 -15.59 0.03 12.95
C GLY A 171 -15.55 1.54 12.70
N PRO A 172 -15.63 2.38 13.76
CA PRO A 172 -15.58 3.82 13.64
C PRO A 172 -14.50 4.32 12.68
N MET A 173 -14.92 5.18 11.76
CA MET A 173 -14.08 5.88 10.79
C MET A 173 -14.37 7.37 10.81
N ALA A 174 -13.40 8.16 10.36
CA ALA A 174 -13.56 9.58 10.13
C ALA A 174 -12.77 10.05 8.91
N LEU A 175 -13.33 10.98 8.16
CA LEU A 175 -12.57 11.83 7.25
C LEU A 175 -12.11 13.06 8.04
N LEU A 176 -10.80 13.26 8.11
CA LEU A 176 -10.17 14.39 8.76
C LEU A 176 -9.56 15.31 7.72
N GLU A 177 -9.59 16.60 7.99
CA GLU A 177 -8.84 17.61 7.24
C GLU A 177 -7.78 18.21 8.16
N ILE A 178 -6.57 18.37 7.64
CA ILE A 178 -5.46 18.96 8.39
C ILE A 178 -5.69 20.46 8.50
N VAL A 179 -5.67 20.99 9.72
CA VAL A 179 -5.82 22.42 9.99
C VAL A 179 -4.43 23.05 10.05
N ALA A 180 -4.01 23.62 8.91
CA ALA A 180 -2.80 24.41 8.76
C ALA A 180 -3.02 25.46 7.66
N ASP A 181 -2.18 26.51 7.64
CA ASP A 181 -2.26 27.58 6.65
C ASP A 181 -2.09 27.01 5.22
N ASP A 182 -2.98 27.42 4.30
CA ASP A 182 -3.01 26.99 2.90
C ASP A 182 -2.97 25.45 2.69
N CYS A 183 -3.49 24.67 3.64
CA CYS A 183 -3.52 23.22 3.57
C CYS A 183 -4.87 22.69 3.06
N ASP A 184 -4.85 21.95 1.95
CA ASP A 184 -5.99 21.16 1.46
C ASP A 184 -5.62 19.69 1.33
N ILE A 185 -5.36 19.09 2.50
CA ILE A 185 -5.03 17.67 2.64
C ILE A 185 -6.03 17.03 3.59
N GLN A 186 -6.65 15.96 3.09
CA GLN A 186 -7.56 15.13 3.86
C GLN A 186 -6.94 13.76 4.16
N VAL A 187 -7.29 13.18 5.29
CA VAL A 187 -6.86 11.85 5.70
C VAL A 187 -8.03 11.07 6.28
N ILE A 188 -8.22 9.85 5.81
CA ILE A 188 -9.19 8.93 6.39
C ILE A 188 -8.50 8.15 7.51
N VAL A 189 -9.17 8.07 8.65
CA VAL A 189 -8.78 7.25 9.80
C VAL A 189 -9.84 6.19 10.10
N GLY A 190 -9.40 5.01 10.51
CA GLY A 190 -10.27 3.89 10.85
C GLY A 190 -9.80 3.16 12.10
N SER A 191 -10.72 2.47 12.77
CA SER A 191 -10.46 1.74 14.01
C SER A 191 -10.12 0.27 13.84
N LYS A 192 -10.23 -0.27 12.62
CA LYS A 192 -9.72 -1.59 12.26
C LYS A 192 -8.89 -1.49 10.99
N ARG A 193 -7.85 -2.32 10.91
CA ARG A 193 -7.02 -2.45 9.71
C ARG A 193 -7.87 -2.87 8.51
N CYS A 194 -7.72 -2.17 7.41
CA CYS A 194 -8.38 -2.47 6.15
C CYS A 194 -7.43 -2.12 5.00
N GLN A 195 -7.25 -3.04 4.06
CA GLN A 195 -6.50 -2.75 2.85
C GLN A 195 -7.27 -1.70 2.03
N CYS A 196 -6.59 -0.63 1.62
CA CYS A 196 -7.19 0.45 0.84
C CYS A 196 -7.28 0.07 -0.65
N LEU A 197 -8.14 -0.89 -0.97
CA LEU A 197 -8.26 -1.47 -2.32
C LEU A 197 -9.47 -0.97 -3.12
N ASP A 198 -10.37 -0.22 -2.50
CA ASP A 198 -11.67 0.13 -3.07
C ASP A 198 -11.97 1.62 -2.90
N GLN A 199 -12.51 2.25 -3.93
CA GLN A 199 -12.96 3.64 -3.89
C GLN A 199 -14.09 3.84 -2.87
N ALA A 200 -14.88 2.80 -2.56
CA ALA A 200 -15.93 2.84 -1.54
C ALA A 200 -15.41 3.31 -0.18
N ILE A 201 -14.14 3.02 0.16
CA ILE A 201 -13.51 3.47 1.41
C ILE A 201 -13.48 5.01 1.51
N PHE A 202 -13.41 5.70 0.38
CA PHE A 202 -13.41 7.16 0.29
C PHE A 202 -14.83 7.71 0.05
N THR A 203 -15.55 7.15 -0.93
CA THR A 203 -16.83 7.72 -1.39
C THR A 203 -17.93 7.59 -0.36
N HIS A 204 -17.93 6.55 0.50
CA HIS A 204 -18.91 6.45 1.60
C HIS A 204 -18.77 7.55 2.66
N LEU A 205 -17.58 8.18 2.76
CA LEU A 205 -17.32 9.36 3.59
C LEU A 205 -17.56 10.68 2.84
N GLY A 206 -18.10 10.62 1.61
CA GLY A 206 -18.40 11.80 0.79
C GLY A 206 -17.20 12.40 0.07
N VAL A 207 -16.08 11.66 -0.04
CA VAL A 207 -14.93 12.12 -0.84
C VAL A 207 -15.23 11.90 -2.32
N ASP A 208 -15.31 12.99 -3.07
CA ASP A 208 -15.30 12.94 -4.53
C ASP A 208 -13.85 12.80 -5.03
N LEU A 209 -13.44 11.58 -5.36
CA LEU A 209 -12.09 11.27 -5.79
C LEU A 209 -11.73 11.93 -7.14
N ALA A 210 -12.69 12.19 -8.01
CA ALA A 210 -12.43 12.83 -9.31
C ALA A 210 -12.00 14.30 -9.17
N THR A 211 -12.34 14.94 -8.05
CA THR A 211 -11.93 16.32 -7.74
C THR A 211 -10.53 16.41 -7.14
N LYS A 212 -9.89 15.28 -6.81
CA LYS A 212 -8.58 15.26 -6.16
C LYS A 212 -7.46 15.33 -7.19
N LYS A 213 -6.38 16.03 -6.84
CA LYS A 213 -5.13 15.99 -7.62
C LYS A 213 -4.30 14.77 -7.26
N ILE A 214 -4.29 14.41 -5.97
CA ILE A 214 -3.49 13.30 -5.46
C ILE A 214 -4.36 12.41 -4.56
N ILE A 215 -4.32 11.11 -4.84
CA ILE A 215 -4.93 10.08 -4.00
C ILE A 215 -3.79 9.17 -3.51
N ALA A 216 -3.42 9.31 -2.25
CA ALA A 216 -2.48 8.40 -1.61
C ALA A 216 -3.24 7.24 -0.98
N LEU A 217 -2.81 6.01 -1.22
CA LEU A 217 -3.44 4.83 -0.65
C LEU A 217 -2.46 3.78 -0.15
N LYS A 218 -2.90 3.01 0.85
CA LYS A 218 -2.15 1.92 1.46
C LYS A 218 -2.56 0.57 0.88
N SER A 219 -1.91 0.18 -0.22
CA SER A 219 -2.19 -1.05 -0.97
C SER A 219 -1.08 -1.34 -2.00
N THR A 220 -0.83 -2.61 -2.31
CA THR A 220 0.23 -3.02 -3.26
C THR A 220 -0.26 -3.15 -4.70
N VAL A 221 -1.33 -3.92 -4.94
CA VAL A 221 -1.82 -4.22 -6.31
C VAL A 221 -3.33 -4.21 -6.42
N HIS A 222 -4.05 -4.68 -5.40
CA HIS A 222 -5.51 -4.84 -5.45
C HIS A 222 -6.28 -3.54 -5.73
N PHE A 223 -5.74 -2.39 -5.35
CA PHE A 223 -6.34 -1.09 -5.65
C PHE A 223 -6.45 -0.83 -7.16
N ARG A 224 -5.58 -1.39 -8.00
CA ARG A 224 -5.60 -1.15 -9.45
C ARG A 224 -6.94 -1.51 -10.08
N GLY A 225 -7.56 -2.59 -9.60
CA GLY A 225 -8.84 -3.06 -10.11
C GLY A 225 -9.97 -2.02 -10.01
N ASP A 226 -9.86 -1.06 -9.09
CA ASP A 226 -10.89 -0.03 -8.88
C ASP A 226 -10.38 1.38 -9.20
N PHE A 227 -9.09 1.68 -8.99
CA PHE A 227 -8.55 3.05 -9.15
C PHE A 227 -7.89 3.31 -10.52
N GLU A 228 -7.54 2.28 -11.30
CA GLU A 228 -6.71 2.48 -12.51
C GLU A 228 -7.40 3.28 -13.61
N SER A 229 -8.71 3.13 -13.77
CA SER A 229 -9.49 3.92 -14.75
C SER A 229 -9.68 5.39 -14.34
N LEU A 230 -9.63 5.65 -13.02
CA LEU A 230 -9.75 6.97 -12.43
C LEU A 230 -8.45 7.78 -12.55
N ALA A 231 -7.28 7.13 -12.51
CA ALA A 231 -5.99 7.82 -12.43
C ALA A 231 -5.40 8.15 -13.81
N ASP A 232 -4.72 9.29 -13.94
CA ASP A 232 -3.85 9.56 -15.10
C ASP A 232 -2.46 8.90 -14.92
N LEU A 233 -2.01 8.80 -13.67
CA LEU A 233 -0.72 8.22 -13.31
C LEU A 233 -0.82 7.44 -12.00
N ILE A 234 -0.18 6.26 -11.95
CA ILE A 234 -0.01 5.47 -10.73
C ILE A 234 1.47 5.42 -10.39
N ILE A 235 1.83 5.89 -9.20
CA ILE A 235 3.18 5.90 -8.67
C ILE A 235 3.28 4.89 -7.54
N ILE A 236 4.29 4.01 -7.61
CA ILE A 236 4.62 3.08 -6.53
C ILE A 236 5.62 3.77 -5.60
N ALA A 237 5.23 4.00 -4.35
CA ALA A 237 6.04 4.68 -3.37
C ALA A 237 6.68 3.69 -2.38
N GLU A 238 7.97 3.90 -2.16
CA GLU A 238 8.77 3.30 -1.11
C GLU A 238 8.75 4.25 0.10
N ALA A 239 7.98 3.84 1.11
CA ALA A 239 7.86 4.48 2.41
C ALA A 239 8.10 3.42 3.50
N PRO A 240 8.51 3.77 4.73
CA PRO A 240 8.67 2.77 5.78
C PRO A 240 7.37 2.03 6.03
N GLY A 241 7.46 0.71 6.23
CA GLY A 241 6.32 -0.17 6.44
C GLY A 241 6.79 -1.60 6.75
N ALA A 242 5.85 -2.47 7.14
CA ALA A 242 6.16 -3.85 7.53
C ALA A 242 6.21 -4.83 6.35
N ASN A 243 5.70 -4.44 5.17
CA ASN A 243 5.73 -5.24 3.95
C ASN A 243 6.91 -4.83 3.06
N PHE A 244 8.09 -5.29 3.42
CA PHE A 244 9.33 -4.95 2.72
C PHE A 244 9.30 -5.39 1.24
N CYS A 245 9.59 -4.46 0.34
CA CYS A 245 9.70 -4.70 -1.10
C CYS A 245 11.16 -4.84 -1.56
N ARG A 246 12.13 -4.47 -0.72
CA ARG A 246 13.57 -4.74 -0.88
C ARG A 246 13.95 -6.03 -0.18
N LEU A 247 13.96 -7.13 -0.93
CA LEU A 247 14.19 -8.46 -0.36
C LEU A 247 15.60 -8.60 0.24
N ASP A 248 16.57 -7.89 -0.30
CA ASP A 248 17.94 -7.84 0.19
C ASP A 248 18.09 -7.19 1.57
N GLU A 249 17.12 -6.37 1.99
CA GLU A 249 17.10 -5.71 3.30
C GLU A 249 16.43 -6.55 4.40
N ILE A 250 15.66 -7.58 4.03
CA ILE A 250 14.92 -8.41 5.00
C ILE A 250 15.89 -9.34 5.73
N PRO A 251 15.94 -9.36 7.08
CA PRO A 251 16.87 -10.18 7.84
C PRO A 251 16.42 -11.65 7.92
N TYR A 252 16.32 -12.33 6.78
CA TYR A 252 15.97 -13.74 6.67
C TYR A 252 16.90 -14.64 7.49
N GLN A 253 16.33 -15.64 8.15
CA GLN A 253 17.04 -16.66 8.93
C GLN A 253 16.73 -18.08 8.48
N ASN A 254 15.61 -18.29 7.79
CA ASN A 254 15.04 -19.61 7.52
C ASN A 254 14.95 -19.95 6.02
N LEU A 255 15.38 -19.04 5.13
CA LEU A 255 15.41 -19.30 3.69
C LEU A 255 16.41 -20.41 3.32
N ARG A 256 16.12 -21.11 2.22
CA ARG A 256 17.07 -22.04 1.62
C ARG A 256 18.34 -21.30 1.16
N PRO A 257 19.54 -21.86 1.38
CA PRO A 257 20.80 -21.17 1.07
C PRO A 257 20.91 -20.66 -0.37
N GLU A 258 20.43 -21.42 -1.35
CA GLU A 258 20.46 -21.07 -2.78
C GLU A 258 19.53 -19.90 -3.14
N LEU A 259 18.37 -19.81 -2.47
CA LEU A 259 17.46 -18.68 -2.63
C LEU A 259 18.05 -17.42 -1.98
N LEU A 260 18.62 -17.56 -0.78
CA LEU A 260 19.28 -16.44 -0.11
C LEU A 260 20.46 -15.90 -0.94
N ALA A 261 21.27 -16.78 -1.53
CA ALA A 261 22.37 -16.39 -2.43
C ALA A 261 21.87 -15.67 -3.71
N THR A 262 20.65 -15.97 -4.15
CA THR A 262 20.03 -15.28 -5.30
C THR A 262 19.55 -13.87 -4.94
N ILE A 263 19.11 -13.65 -3.69
CA ILE A 263 18.67 -12.35 -3.17
C ILE A 263 19.88 -11.48 -2.79
N ARG A 264 20.90 -12.09 -2.17
CA ARG A 264 22.15 -11.47 -1.74
C ARG A 264 23.33 -12.19 -2.40
N PRO A 265 23.56 -11.95 -3.71
CA PRO A 265 24.76 -12.48 -4.35
C PRO A 265 25.97 -11.94 -3.59
N SER A 266 26.88 -12.84 -3.17
CA SER A 266 28.11 -12.42 -2.49
C SER A 266 28.82 -11.39 -3.36
N THR A 267 29.16 -10.23 -2.81
CA THR A 267 29.97 -9.22 -3.51
C THR A 267 31.42 -9.66 -3.70
N ASP A 268 31.77 -10.91 -3.39
CA ASP A 268 33.07 -11.51 -3.69
C ASP A 268 33.21 -11.88 -5.17
N SER A 269 33.15 -10.85 -6.00
CA SER A 269 34.05 -10.74 -7.14
C SER A 269 35.04 -9.62 -6.79
N ASN A 270 36.04 -9.94 -5.98
CA ASN A 270 37.29 -9.18 -6.00
C ASN A 270 38.19 -9.87 -7.04
N PRO A 271 38.34 -9.35 -8.28
CA PRO A 271 39.11 -10.00 -9.30
C PRO A 271 40.48 -9.33 -9.41
N PHE A 272 41.26 -9.29 -8.34
CA PHE A 272 42.70 -9.00 -8.45
C PHE A 272 43.51 -9.77 -7.41
N PRO A 273 44.69 -10.29 -7.80
CA PRO A 273 45.48 -11.26 -7.04
C PRO A 273 46.17 -10.68 -5.80
#